data_AF-A0A535BAH3-F1
#
_entry.id   AF-A0A535BAH3-F1
#
_cell.length_a   1.000
_cell.length_b   1.000
_cell.length_c   1.000
_cell.angle_alpha   90.00
_cell.angle_beta   90.00
_cell.angle_gamma   90.00
#
_symmetry.space_group_name_H-M   'P 1'
#
loop_
_entity.id
_entity.type
_entity.pdbx_description
1 polymer ?
#
loop_
_entity_poly.entity_id
_entity_poly.type
_entity_poly.pdbx_seq_one_letter_code
_entity_poly.pdbx_strand_id
1 'polypeptide(L)'
;MKAAAPHNSTTSDSAWADASGRCFFAWRMAAACEEALREVHQAMSRQQDPVRSHALEKVGSLLLHEMRRWVRRGEELDQVVDHLPKSNLAANR
;
A
#
# COMPACT_ATOMS: atom_id res chain seq x y z
N MET A 1 -27.66 32.74 21.63
CA MET A 1 -27.43 31.29 21.79
C MET A 1 -26.61 30.81 20.62
N LYS A 2 -25.33 30.46 20.86
CA LYS A 2 -24.36 30.08 19.81
C LYS A 2 -24.58 28.60 19.50
N ALA A 3 -25.13 28.28 18.33
CA ALA A 3 -25.26 26.91 17.87
C ALA A 3 -23.87 26.34 17.57
N ALA A 4 -23.50 25.28 18.28
CA ALA A 4 -22.26 24.54 18.02
C ALA A 4 -22.47 23.66 16.78
N ALA A 5 -21.57 23.81 15.81
CA ALA A 5 -21.56 23.06 14.56
C ALA A 5 -21.12 21.59 14.79
N PRO A 6 -21.88 20.58 14.33
CA PRO A 6 -21.52 19.16 14.47
C PRO A 6 -20.57 18.70 13.34
N HIS A 7 -19.40 19.30 13.18
CA HIS A 7 -18.60 19.15 11.93
C HIS A 7 -17.31 18.34 12.07
N ASN A 8 -16.97 17.86 13.27
CA ASN A 8 -15.68 17.21 13.51
C ASN A 8 -15.68 15.68 13.37
N SER A 9 -16.80 15.01 13.63
CA SER A 9 -16.87 13.53 13.63
C SER A 9 -16.89 12.94 12.22
N THR A 10 -17.72 13.46 11.32
CA THR A 10 -17.82 12.98 9.92
C THR A 10 -16.55 13.19 9.11
N THR A 11 -15.83 14.28 9.34
CA THR A 11 -14.56 14.59 8.67
C THR A 11 -13.44 13.64 9.13
N SER A 12 -13.42 13.28 10.42
CA SER A 12 -12.43 12.35 10.99
C SER A 12 -12.61 10.92 10.47
N ASP A 13 -13.85 10.43 10.41
CA ASP A 13 -14.14 9.08 9.91
C ASP A 13 -13.85 8.96 8.41
N SER A 14 -14.13 10.00 7.62
CA SER A 14 -13.78 10.06 6.20
C SER A 14 -12.26 10.06 5.98
N ALA A 15 -11.49 10.77 6.81
CA ALA A 15 -10.04 10.81 6.72
C ALA A 15 -9.41 9.45 7.09
N TRP A 16 -9.95 8.76 8.09
CA TRP A 16 -9.53 7.42 8.44
C TRP A 16 -9.86 6.39 7.36
N ALA A 17 -11.06 6.45 6.77
CA ALA A 17 -11.45 5.57 5.67
C ALA A 17 -10.56 5.76 4.44
N ASP A 18 -10.21 7.00 4.08
CA ASP A 18 -9.27 7.27 2.98
C ASP A 18 -7.87 6.74 3.28
N ALA A 19 -7.32 7.05 4.46
CA ALA A 19 -5.97 6.64 4.84
C ALA A 19 -5.83 5.11 4.92
N SER A 20 -6.81 4.43 5.55
CA SER A 20 -6.83 2.97 5.64
C SER A 20 -7.01 2.30 4.28
N GLY A 21 -7.86 2.85 3.40
CA GLY A 21 -8.02 2.36 2.02
C GLY A 21 -6.74 2.51 1.20
N ARG A 22 -6.07 3.66 1.30
CA ARG A 22 -4.78 3.89 0.63
C ARG A 22 -3.67 2.99 1.18
N CYS A 23 -3.66 2.75 2.49
CA CYS A 23 -2.70 1.84 3.11
C CYS A 23 -2.89 0.41 2.58
N PHE A 24 -4.13 -0.09 2.64
CA PHE A 24 -4.47 -1.41 2.10
C PHE A 24 -4.07 -1.56 0.63
N PHE A 25 -4.33 -0.54 -0.19
CA PHE A 25 -3.93 -0.54 -1.58
C PHE A 25 -2.41 -0.63 -1.77
N ALA A 26 -1.63 0.12 -0.98
CA ALA A 26 -0.17 0.08 -1.07
C ALA A 26 0.38 -1.33 -0.77
N TRP A 27 -0.12 -1.97 0.28
CA TRP A 27 0.26 -3.34 0.63
C TRP A 27 -0.17 -4.37 -0.42
N ARG A 28 -1.37 -4.21 -1.00
CA ARG A 28 -1.84 -5.04 -2.12
C ARG A 28 -0.93 -4.94 -3.35
N MET A 29 -0.48 -3.73 -3.69
CA MET A 29 0.44 -3.52 -4.81
C MET A 29 1.83 -4.12 -4.52
N ALA A 30 2.34 -3.98 -3.30
CA ALA A 30 3.59 -4.61 -2.90
C ALA A 30 3.54 -6.14 -3.04
N ALA A 31 2.45 -6.78 -2.58
CA ALA A 31 2.24 -8.22 -2.71
C ALA A 31 2.13 -8.67 -4.17
N ALA A 32 1.44 -7.91 -5.03
CA ALA A 32 1.35 -8.21 -6.46
C ALA A 32 2.71 -8.12 -7.16
N CYS A 33 3.56 -7.15 -6.79
CA CYS A 33 4.93 -7.08 -7.30
C CYS A 33 5.78 -8.28 -6.84
N GLU A 34 5.62 -8.72 -5.59
CA GLU A 34 6.30 -9.91 -5.07
C GLU A 34 5.90 -11.18 -5.85
N GLU A 35 4.60 -11.36 -6.11
CA GLU A 35 4.10 -12.47 -6.92
C GLU A 35 4.66 -12.46 -8.35
N ALA A 36 4.61 -11.30 -9.01
CA ALA A 36 5.20 -11.13 -10.33
C ALA A 36 6.73 -11.40 -10.35
N LEU A 37 7.45 -11.03 -9.29
CA LEU A 37 8.88 -11.36 -9.16
C LEU A 37 9.12 -12.88 -9.06
N ARG A 38 8.27 -13.61 -8.34
CA ARG A 38 8.36 -15.08 -8.29
C ARG A 38 8.14 -15.71 -9.67
N GLU A 39 7.17 -15.20 -10.43
CA GLU A 39 6.92 -15.65 -11.80
C GLU A 39 8.11 -15.36 -12.74
N VAL A 40 8.70 -14.17 -12.65
CA VAL A 40 9.90 -13.82 -13.42
C VAL A 40 11.06 -14.74 -13.06
N HIS A 41 11.29 -15.01 -11.78
CA HIS A 41 12.34 -15.93 -11.35
C HIS A 41 12.13 -17.35 -11.88
N GLN A 42 10.89 -17.84 -11.83
CA GLN A 42 10.52 -19.13 -12.41
C GLN A 42 10.72 -19.15 -13.93
N ALA A 43 10.34 -18.10 -14.64
CA ALA A 43 10.56 -17.97 -16.08
C ALA A 43 12.06 -17.94 -16.43
N MET A 44 12.87 -17.22 -15.66
CA MET A 44 14.33 -17.16 -15.83
C MET A 44 14.96 -18.54 -15.69
N SER A 45 14.56 -19.35 -14.70
CA SER A 45 15.10 -20.70 -14.48
C SER A 45 14.90 -21.66 -15.65
N ARG A 46 13.95 -21.37 -16.55
CA ARG A 46 13.63 -22.18 -17.73
C ARG A 46 14.15 -21.57 -19.02
N GLN A 47 14.81 -20.41 -18.96
CA GLN A 47 15.19 -19.65 -20.14
C GLN A 47 16.56 -20.09 -20.65
N GLN A 48 16.64 -20.35 -21.95
CA GLN A 48 17.89 -20.66 -22.65
C GLN A 48 18.28 -19.56 -23.64
N ASP A 49 17.33 -18.71 -24.04
CA ASP A 49 17.56 -17.58 -24.93
C ASP A 49 18.15 -16.40 -24.13
N PRO A 50 19.38 -15.95 -24.43
CA PRO A 50 20.04 -14.86 -23.72
C PRO A 50 19.30 -13.52 -23.87
N VAL A 51 18.63 -13.27 -24.99
CA VAL A 51 17.86 -12.03 -25.20
C VAL A 51 16.66 -12.00 -24.25
N ARG A 52 15.96 -13.13 -24.13
CA ARG A 52 14.82 -13.26 -23.21
C ARG A 52 15.27 -13.25 -21.75
N SER A 53 16.41 -13.87 -21.42
CA SER A 53 16.98 -13.80 -20.06
C SER A 53 17.24 -12.35 -19.66
N HIS A 54 17.88 -11.58 -20.54
CA HIS A 54 18.19 -10.18 -20.28
C HIS A 54 16.92 -9.30 -20.16
N ALA A 55 15.88 -9.59 -20.95
CA ALA A 55 14.59 -8.92 -20.81
C ALA A 55 13.94 -9.22 -19.45
N LEU A 56 13.97 -10.48 -19.00
CA LEU A 56 13.44 -10.89 -17.70
C LEU A 56 14.20 -10.23 -16.53
N GLU A 57 15.53 -10.09 -16.64
CA GLU A 57 16.33 -9.35 -15.65
C GLU A 57 15.90 -7.89 -15.52
N LYS A 58 15.66 -7.22 -16.65
CA LYS A 58 15.17 -5.83 -16.67
C LYS A 58 13.79 -5.72 -16.02
N VAL A 59 12.87 -6.61 -16.38
CA VAL A 59 11.53 -6.64 -15.78
C VAL A 59 11.62 -6.92 -14.27
N GLY A 60 12.44 -7.88 -13.85
CA GLY A 60 12.68 -8.19 -12.44
C GLY A 60 13.23 -6.98 -11.66
N SER A 61 14.17 -6.24 -12.24
CA SER A 61 14.71 -5.02 -11.63
C SER A 61 13.64 -3.94 -11.43
N LEU A 62 12.78 -3.72 -12.45
CA LEU A 62 11.68 -2.77 -12.37
C LEU A 62 10.63 -3.18 -11.33
N LEU A 63 10.25 -4.46 -11.30
CA LEU A 63 9.31 -4.98 -10.30
C LEU A 63 9.86 -4.87 -8.89
N LEU A 64 11.16 -5.13 -8.69
CA LEU A 64 11.80 -4.97 -7.39
C LEU A 64 11.82 -3.49 -6.94
N HIS A 65 12.07 -2.57 -7.86
CA HIS A 65 12.00 -1.14 -7.58
C HIS A 65 10.60 -0.73 -7.14
N GLU A 66 9.58 -1.11 -7.90
CA GLU A 66 8.19 -0.79 -7.60
C GLU A 66 7.70 -1.47 -6.31
N MET A 67 8.07 -2.73 -6.05
CA MET A 67 7.77 -3.41 -4.80
C MET A 67 8.29 -2.60 -3.60
N ARG A 68 9.57 -2.20 -3.63
CA ARG A 68 10.17 -1.39 -2.56
C ARG A 68 9.50 -0.03 -2.41
N ARG A 69 9.06 0.58 -3.51
CA ARG A 69 8.30 1.84 -3.50
C ARG A 69 6.95 1.68 -2.82
N TRP A 70 6.21 0.61 -3.13
CA TRP A 70 4.92 0.32 -2.51
C TRP A 70 5.03 -0.05 -1.03
N VAL A 71 6.08 -0.80 -0.64
CA VAL A 71 6.37 -1.11 0.77
C VAL A 71 6.60 0.19 1.57
N ARG A 72 7.51 1.06 1.14
CA ARG A 72 7.76 2.34 1.83
C ARG A 72 6.49 3.18 1.96
N ARG A 73 5.68 3.24 0.90
CA ARG A 73 4.41 3.95 0.93
C ARG A 73 3.40 3.33 1.90
N GLY A 74 3.37 2.00 2.02
CA GLY A 74 2.56 1.29 3.02
C GLY A 74 2.99 1.66 4.43
N GLU A 75 4.29 1.58 4.72
CA GLU A 75 4.87 1.94 6.02
C GLU A 75 4.59 3.39 6.43
N GLU A 76 4.69 4.33 5.48
CA GLU A 76 4.34 5.74 5.69
C GLU A 76 2.84 5.91 6.02
N LEU A 77 1.97 5.16 5.33
CA LEU A 77 0.53 5.23 5.53
C LEU A 77 0.08 4.55 6.83
N ASP A 78 0.75 3.47 7.25
CA ASP A 78 0.52 2.84 8.55
C ASP A 78 0.75 3.83 9.69
N GLN A 79 1.86 4.59 9.64
CA GLN A 79 2.13 5.65 10.62
C GLN A 79 1.03 6.72 10.63
N VAL A 80 0.51 7.11 9.46
CA VAL A 80 -0.60 8.08 9.37
C VAL A 80 -1.86 7.50 10.00
N VAL A 81 -2.23 6.27 9.68
CA VAL A 81 -3.43 5.61 10.23
C VAL A 81 -3.33 5.46 11.75
N ASP A 82 -2.15 5.13 12.28
CA ASP A 82 -1.90 5.00 13.73
C ASP A 82 -2.04 6.32 14.49
N HIS A 83 -1.71 7.43 13.84
CA HIS A 83 -1.77 8.78 14.43
C HIS A 83 -3.09 9.50 14.21
N LEU A 84 -4.03 8.93 13.44
CA LEU A 84 -5.35 9.54 13.30
C LEU A 84 -6.11 9.50 14.63
N PRO A 85 -6.81 10.59 15.00
CA PRO A 85 -7.60 10.60 16.22
C PRO A 85 -8.65 9.49 16.10
N LYS A 86 -8.58 8.52 17.02
CA LYS A 86 -9.64 7.53 17.20
C LYS A 86 -10.90 8.31 17.54
N SER A 87 -11.82 8.47 16.58
CA SER A 87 -13.13 9.02 16.87
C SER A 87 -13.70 8.29 18.08
N ASN A 88 -14.26 9.05 19.03
CA ASN A 88 -14.67 8.64 20.39
C ASN A 88 -15.59 7.40 20.44
N LEU A 89 -15.04 6.21 20.19
CA LEU A 89 -15.70 4.90 20.41
C LEU A 89 -15.78 4.53 21.90
N ALA A 90 -15.27 5.39 22.79
CA ALA A 90 -15.22 5.17 24.24
C ALA A 90 -16.09 6.14 25.06
N ALA A 91 -17.09 6.80 24.46
CA ALA A 91 -17.98 7.71 25.19
C ALA A 91 -19.41 7.18 25.43
N ASN A 92 -19.71 5.91 25.09
CA ASN A 92 -21.00 5.27 25.40
C ASN A 92 -20.82 3.75 25.61
N ARG A 93 -20.08 3.36 26.63
CA ARG A 93 -20.26 2.06 27.30
C ARG A 93 -20.47 2.29 28.79
#